data_AF-A0A9D8BEJ6-F1
#
_entry.id   AF-A0A9D8BEJ6-F1
#
_cell.length_a   1.000
_cell.length_b   1.000
_cell.length_c   1.000
_cell.angle_alpha   90.00
_cell.angle_beta   90.00
_cell.angle_gamma   90.00
#
_symmetry.space_group_name_H-M   'P 1'
#
loop_
_entity.id
_entity.type
_entity.pdbx_description
1 polymer ?
#
loop_
_entity_poly.entity_id
_entity_poly.type
_entity_poly.pdbx_seq_one_letter_code
_entity_poly.pdbx_strand_id
1 'polypeptide(L)'
;MFKFRFFTVSLLAFFFVFGQVKVELSIHGVPVNLNQWYAQPNGDSVYVTEFKFYLVLPTDSLVLVDVSEQESLQLPYFSLEDETVLLRIGMDSVMNTSGRLDGPYDPLFGMYWAWNTGYTQLKCKGILQLAGKHHPFEYHLGGYRSPHATSVQKRIHWKEGQPLSIQLERFLSNLPVRTQPKIMLPGALAHQLFKNFTEGFQ
;
A
#
# COMPACT_ATOMS: atom_id res chain seq x y z
N MET A 1 55.38 -33.08 3.36
CA MET A 1 54.01 -32.84 3.89
C MET A 1 53.79 -31.33 4.00
N PHE A 2 53.16 -30.72 2.99
CA PHE A 2 52.87 -29.28 2.97
C PHE A 2 51.60 -29.01 3.78
N LYS A 3 51.69 -28.17 4.83
CA LYS A 3 50.52 -27.72 5.61
C LYS A 3 49.96 -26.45 4.97
N PHE A 4 48.81 -26.55 4.31
CA PHE A 4 48.03 -25.40 3.85
C PHE A 4 47.31 -24.78 5.06
N ARG A 5 47.59 -23.51 5.36
CA ARG A 5 46.81 -22.71 6.31
C ARG A 5 45.71 -21.99 5.52
N PHE A 6 44.45 -22.35 5.77
CA PHE A 6 43.30 -21.61 5.27
C PHE A 6 43.23 -20.26 5.98
N PHE A 7 43.33 -19.18 5.21
CA PHE A 7 43.05 -17.83 5.66
C PHE A 7 41.55 -17.58 5.43
N THR A 8 40.75 -17.62 6.50
CA THR A 8 39.35 -17.19 6.43
C THR A 8 39.33 -15.67 6.34
N VAL A 9 39.08 -15.14 5.14
CA VAL A 9 38.72 -13.74 4.96
C VAL A 9 37.26 -13.61 5.38
N SER A 10 37.03 -13.04 6.57
CA SER A 10 35.69 -12.64 6.99
C SER A 10 35.27 -11.44 6.15
N LEU A 11 34.41 -11.67 5.16
CA LEU A 11 33.78 -10.62 4.38
C LEU A 11 32.78 -9.91 5.31
N LEU A 12 33.19 -8.82 5.96
CA LEU A 12 32.25 -7.91 6.60
C LEU A 12 31.42 -7.28 5.48
N ALA A 13 30.21 -7.79 5.28
CA ALA A 13 29.22 -7.11 4.46
C ALA A 13 28.93 -5.76 5.13
N PHE A 14 29.53 -4.69 4.61
CA PHE A 14 29.08 -3.33 4.89
C PHE A 14 27.67 -3.21 4.30
N PHE A 15 26.66 -3.48 5.11
CA PHE A 15 25.32 -3.03 4.82
C PHE A 15 25.36 -1.50 4.90
N PHE A 16 25.42 -0.84 3.74
CA PHE A 16 25.00 0.55 3.66
C PHE A 16 23.54 0.57 4.12
N VAL A 17 23.31 1.00 5.36
CA VAL A 17 21.99 1.46 5.79
C VAL A 17 21.79 2.78 5.08
N PHE A 18 21.39 2.72 3.80
CA PHE A 18 20.69 3.85 3.20
C PHE A 18 19.48 4.11 4.11
N GLY A 19 19.21 5.37 4.44
CA GLY A 19 18.00 5.70 5.19
C GLY A 19 16.80 4.99 4.57
N GLN A 20 15.91 4.47 5.41
CA GLN A 20 14.67 3.87 4.95
C GLN A 20 13.52 4.61 5.62
N VAL A 21 12.46 4.86 4.88
CA VAL A 21 11.23 5.41 5.42
C VAL A 21 10.28 4.25 5.69
N LYS A 22 10.06 3.94 6.96
CA LYS A 22 9.11 2.91 7.37
C LYS A 22 7.68 3.37 7.07
N VAL A 23 6.87 2.52 6.46
CA VAL A 23 5.42 2.70 6.33
C VAL A 23 4.73 2.01 7.51
N GLU A 24 3.80 2.70 8.15
CA GLU A 24 2.99 2.11 9.23
C GLU A 24 1.51 2.39 8.99
N LEU A 25 0.75 1.31 8.74
CA LEU A 25 -0.70 1.37 8.64
C LEU A 25 -1.29 1.17 10.03
N SER A 26 -2.34 1.92 10.36
CA SER A 26 -3.01 1.80 11.65
C SER A 26 -4.53 1.85 11.55
N ILE A 27 -5.19 1.22 12.52
CA ILE A 27 -6.63 1.31 12.77
C ILE A 27 -6.80 1.75 14.23
N HIS A 28 -7.31 2.95 14.43
CA HIS A 28 -7.44 3.61 15.73
C HIS A 28 -6.12 3.67 16.51
N GLY A 29 -5.03 3.96 15.80
CA GLY A 29 -3.67 4.02 16.36
C GLY A 29 -3.03 2.66 16.64
N VAL A 30 -3.72 1.54 16.36
CA VAL A 30 -3.15 0.19 16.48
C VAL A 30 -2.54 -0.22 15.13
N PRO A 31 -1.25 -0.59 15.08
CA PRO A 31 -0.60 -1.03 13.84
C PRO A 31 -1.30 -2.25 13.22
N VAL A 32 -1.45 -2.24 11.90
CA VAL A 32 -2.11 -3.29 11.14
C VAL A 32 -1.14 -4.44 10.85
N ASN A 33 -1.37 -5.56 11.53
CA ASN A 33 -1.01 -6.91 11.10
C ASN A 33 -2.20 -7.59 10.40
N LEU A 34 -1.93 -8.37 9.35
CA LEU A 34 -2.96 -9.15 8.68
C LEU A 34 -3.44 -10.31 9.56
N ASN A 35 -4.62 -10.82 9.24
CA ASN A 35 -5.21 -12.02 9.84
C ASN A 35 -5.51 -11.91 11.34
N GLN A 36 -5.89 -10.71 11.80
CA GLN A 36 -6.42 -10.48 13.14
C GLN A 36 -7.58 -9.47 13.14
N TRP A 37 -8.40 -9.54 14.20
CA TRP A 37 -9.54 -8.65 14.39
C TRP A 37 -9.13 -7.33 15.04
N TYR A 38 -9.66 -6.23 14.51
CA TYR A 38 -9.55 -4.88 15.08
C TYR A 38 -10.94 -4.39 15.44
N ALA A 39 -11.12 -3.97 16.69
CA ALA A 39 -12.36 -3.37 17.15
C ALA A 39 -12.49 -1.93 16.61
N GLN A 40 -13.73 -1.55 16.26
CA GLN A 40 -14.10 -0.19 15.91
C GLN A 40 -14.91 0.44 17.06
N PRO A 41 -14.86 1.78 17.24
CA PRO A 41 -15.57 2.49 18.32
C PRO A 41 -17.08 2.26 18.37
N ASN A 42 -17.69 1.91 17.24
CA ASN A 42 -19.12 1.64 17.12
C ASN A 42 -19.52 0.20 17.53
N GLY A 43 -18.56 -0.61 18.01
CA GLY A 43 -18.79 -2.02 18.39
C GLY A 43 -18.67 -3.01 17.23
N ASP A 44 -18.43 -2.54 16.01
CA ASP A 44 -18.09 -3.40 14.88
C ASP A 44 -16.62 -3.83 14.94
N SER A 45 -16.21 -4.76 14.08
CA SER A 45 -14.81 -5.15 13.95
C SER A 45 -14.43 -5.45 12.50
N VAL A 46 -13.13 -5.37 12.21
CA VAL A 46 -12.58 -5.65 10.89
C VAL A 46 -11.46 -6.67 10.99
N TYR A 47 -11.44 -7.58 10.02
CA TYR A 47 -10.39 -8.57 9.84
C TYR A 47 -9.83 -8.41 8.43
N VAL A 48 -8.57 -8.00 8.29
CA VAL A 48 -7.94 -7.76 6.98
C VAL A 48 -7.02 -8.92 6.63
N THR A 49 -7.19 -9.50 5.44
CA THR A 49 -6.41 -10.66 4.97
C THR A 49 -5.37 -10.30 3.91
N GLU A 50 -5.60 -9.21 3.18
CA GLU A 50 -4.69 -8.71 2.14
C GLU A 50 -4.83 -7.19 2.08
N PHE A 51 -3.71 -6.47 2.04
CA PHE A 51 -3.68 -5.03 1.84
C PHE A 51 -2.43 -4.64 1.07
N LYS A 52 -2.61 -4.12 -0.16
CA LYS A 52 -1.51 -3.75 -1.06
C LYS A 52 -1.82 -2.46 -1.78
N PHE A 53 -0.84 -1.59 -2.00
CA PHE A 53 -1.05 -0.36 -2.78
C PHE A 53 0.24 0.16 -3.39
N TYR A 54 0.08 0.95 -4.46
CA TYR A 54 1.20 1.59 -5.12
C TYR A 54 1.44 3.00 -4.59
N LEU A 55 2.72 3.37 -4.47
CA LEU A 55 3.18 4.74 -4.29
C LEU A 55 4.19 5.11 -5.38
N VAL A 56 4.12 6.34 -5.85
CA VAL A 56 5.19 6.98 -6.61
C VAL A 56 5.88 7.97 -5.65
N LEU A 57 7.16 7.72 -5.42
CA LEU A 57 8.01 8.51 -4.53
C LEU A 57 8.45 9.82 -5.20
N PRO A 58 9.01 10.79 -4.45
CA PRO A 58 9.46 12.07 -5.03
C PRO A 58 10.57 11.91 -6.09
N THR A 59 11.23 10.76 -6.12
CA THR A 59 12.23 10.36 -7.12
C THR A 59 11.61 9.79 -8.41
N ASP A 60 10.29 9.88 -8.58
CA ASP A 60 9.49 9.24 -9.64
C ASP A 60 9.60 7.71 -9.69
N SER A 61 10.10 7.10 -8.60
CA SER A 61 10.17 5.65 -8.47
C SER A 61 8.83 5.09 -8.01
N LEU A 62 8.30 4.12 -8.76
CA LEU A 62 7.16 3.31 -8.31
C LEU A 62 7.62 2.31 -7.26
N VAL A 63 6.83 2.14 -6.21
CA VAL A 63 6.98 1.09 -5.21
C VAL A 63 5.62 0.43 -4.93
N LEU A 64 5.64 -0.88 -4.69
CA LEU A 64 4.50 -1.63 -4.19
C LEU A 64 4.68 -1.82 -2.70
N VAL A 65 3.72 -1.34 -1.91
CA VAL A 65 3.62 -1.63 -0.49
C VAL A 65 2.68 -2.82 -0.32
N ASP A 66 3.17 -3.89 0.28
CA ASP A 66 2.43 -5.12 0.58
C ASP A 66 2.54 -5.43 2.06
N VAL A 67 1.42 -5.35 2.79
CA VAL A 67 1.44 -5.54 4.26
C VAL A 67 1.87 -6.95 4.67
N SER A 68 1.87 -7.94 3.76
CA SER A 68 2.44 -9.27 4.05
C SER A 68 3.96 -9.35 3.93
N GLU A 69 4.62 -8.38 3.30
CA GLU A 69 6.06 -8.38 2.99
C GLU A 69 6.77 -7.26 3.75
N GLN A 70 7.51 -7.62 4.81
CA GLN A 70 8.13 -6.65 5.73
C GLN A 70 9.11 -5.70 5.04
N GLU A 71 9.85 -6.18 4.05
CA GLU A 71 10.79 -5.40 3.25
C GLU A 71 10.07 -4.33 2.42
N SER A 72 8.84 -4.60 1.96
CA SER A 72 8.06 -3.64 1.17
C SER A 72 7.56 -2.45 2.01
N LEU A 73 7.52 -2.60 3.34
CA LEU A 73 7.20 -1.53 4.28
C LEU A 73 8.39 -0.59 4.52
N GLN A 74 9.56 -0.88 3.96
CA GLN A 74 10.74 -0.03 4.03
C GLN A 74 10.97 0.67 2.70
N LEU A 75 10.54 1.92 2.58
CA LEU A 75 10.72 2.69 1.36
C LEU A 75 12.16 3.20 1.25
N PRO A 76 12.71 3.34 0.03
CA PRO A 76 13.92 4.12 -0.20
C PRO A 76 13.79 5.51 0.44
N TYR A 77 14.86 5.99 1.06
CA TYR A 77 14.91 7.37 1.54
C TYR A 77 14.61 8.36 0.41
N PHE A 78 13.81 9.37 0.74
CA PHE A 78 13.59 10.54 -0.09
C PHE A 78 13.81 11.78 0.77
N SER A 79 14.43 12.81 0.19
CA SER A 79 14.71 14.06 0.88
C SER A 79 13.44 14.88 1.10
N LEU A 80 13.45 15.68 2.15
CA LEU A 80 12.40 16.63 2.46
C LEU A 80 12.68 17.99 1.85
N GLU A 81 11.60 18.68 1.49
CA GLU A 81 11.59 20.13 1.27
C GLU A 81 10.71 20.74 2.35
N ASP A 82 11.30 21.47 3.29
CA ASP A 82 10.59 22.11 4.42
C ASP A 82 9.65 21.15 5.19
N GLU A 83 10.17 20.00 5.63
CA GLU A 83 9.40 18.92 6.29
C GLU A 83 8.18 18.42 5.49
N THR A 84 8.12 18.72 4.18
CA THR A 84 7.04 18.32 3.30
C THR A 84 7.54 17.33 2.25
N VAL A 85 6.76 16.27 2.04
CA VAL A 85 6.96 15.27 0.99
C VAL A 85 5.83 15.36 -0.01
N LEU A 86 6.16 15.36 -1.29
CA LEU A 86 5.18 15.21 -2.37
C LEU A 86 5.15 13.75 -2.82
N LEU A 87 4.14 13.01 -2.39
CA LEU A 87 3.90 11.63 -2.83
C LEU A 87 2.78 11.61 -3.85
N ARG A 88 2.78 10.57 -4.69
CA ARG A 88 1.59 10.19 -5.44
C ARG A 88 1.15 8.80 -5.03
N ILE A 89 -0.10 8.69 -4.59
CA ILE A 89 -0.74 7.45 -4.18
C ILE A 89 -1.43 6.88 -5.42
N GLY A 90 -1.00 5.70 -5.86
CA GLY A 90 -1.36 5.07 -7.13
C GLY A 90 -0.66 5.68 -8.36
N MET A 91 -0.41 4.87 -9.38
CA MET A 91 0.20 5.29 -10.65
C MET A 91 -0.69 6.26 -11.43
N ASP A 92 -0.06 7.21 -12.13
CA ASP A 92 -0.74 8.01 -13.16
C ASP A 92 -1.05 7.17 -14.41
N SER A 93 -1.66 7.81 -15.42
CA SER A 93 -2.00 7.13 -16.68
C SER A 93 -0.80 6.66 -17.46
N VAL A 94 0.31 7.41 -17.47
CA VAL A 94 1.50 7.09 -18.26
C VAL A 94 2.16 5.83 -17.71
N MET A 95 2.38 5.77 -16.40
CA MET A 95 2.92 4.59 -15.72
C MET A 95 2.01 3.37 -15.90
N ASN A 96 0.70 3.53 -15.71
CA ASN A 96 -0.25 2.42 -15.80
C ASN A 96 -0.29 1.80 -17.21
N THR A 97 -0.13 2.60 -18.27
CA THR A 97 -0.12 2.14 -19.66
C THR A 97 1.27 1.87 -20.23
N SER A 98 2.32 1.88 -19.41
CA SER A 98 3.71 1.71 -19.87
C SER A 98 4.02 0.33 -20.43
N GLY A 99 3.18 -0.69 -20.15
CA GLY A 99 3.41 -2.07 -20.58
C GLY A 99 4.54 -2.79 -19.83
N ARG A 100 5.11 -2.17 -18.79
CA ARG A 100 6.08 -2.79 -17.90
C ARG A 100 5.43 -3.94 -17.14
N LEU A 101 6.20 -4.99 -16.86
CA LEU A 101 5.77 -6.21 -16.15
C LEU A 101 6.88 -6.72 -15.21
N ASP A 102 7.76 -5.82 -14.79
CA ASP A 102 8.98 -6.08 -14.02
C ASP A 102 9.02 -5.25 -12.73
N GLY A 103 9.80 -5.70 -11.75
CA GLY A 103 9.92 -5.02 -10.46
C GLY A 103 8.53 -4.80 -9.84
N PRO A 104 8.18 -3.59 -9.36
CA PRO A 104 6.85 -3.33 -8.81
C PRO A 104 5.66 -3.62 -9.75
N TYR A 105 5.90 -3.69 -11.07
CA TYR A 105 4.89 -4.00 -12.08
C TYR A 105 4.69 -5.51 -12.27
N ASP A 106 5.44 -6.37 -11.59
CA ASP A 106 5.35 -7.83 -11.78
C ASP A 106 3.90 -8.33 -11.56
N PRO A 107 3.25 -8.92 -12.58
CA PRO A 107 1.90 -9.46 -12.46
C PRO A 107 1.76 -10.55 -11.39
N LEU A 108 2.85 -11.20 -10.97
CA LEU A 108 2.84 -12.19 -9.89
C LEU A 108 2.43 -11.60 -8.54
N PHE A 109 2.57 -10.29 -8.34
CA PHE A 109 2.01 -9.60 -7.16
C PHE A 109 0.48 -9.53 -7.17
N GLY A 110 -0.16 -9.95 -8.27
CA GLY A 110 -1.61 -9.99 -8.43
C GLY A 110 -2.24 -8.61 -8.55
N MET A 111 -1.45 -7.59 -8.88
CA MET A 111 -1.91 -6.20 -9.02
C MET A 111 -2.28 -5.85 -10.46
N TYR A 112 -1.98 -6.72 -11.44
CA TYR A 112 -2.33 -6.51 -12.84
C TYR A 112 -3.68 -7.16 -13.20
N TRP A 113 -4.55 -6.42 -13.91
CA TRP A 113 -5.79 -6.96 -14.48
C TRP A 113 -5.60 -7.32 -15.94
N ALA A 114 -5.78 -8.61 -16.26
CA ALA A 114 -5.75 -9.07 -17.65
C ALA A 114 -7.05 -8.73 -18.42
N TRP A 115 -8.21 -8.70 -17.75
CA TRP A 115 -9.51 -8.46 -18.38
C TRP A 115 -9.88 -6.99 -18.54
N ASN A 116 -9.26 -6.10 -17.77
CA ASN A 116 -9.41 -4.66 -17.85
C ASN A 116 -8.00 -4.05 -17.74
N THR A 117 -7.27 -4.11 -18.86
CA THR A 117 -5.84 -3.84 -18.97
C THR A 117 -5.40 -2.66 -18.12
N GLY A 118 -4.44 -2.92 -17.24
CA GLY A 118 -3.88 -1.95 -16.32
C GLY A 118 -3.74 -2.51 -14.91
N TYR A 119 -3.32 -1.64 -14.00
CA TYR A 119 -3.00 -2.01 -12.62
C TYR A 119 -4.10 -1.61 -11.64
N THR A 120 -4.38 -2.51 -10.70
CA THR A 120 -5.06 -2.24 -9.43
C THR A 120 -4.15 -1.35 -8.60
N GLN A 121 -4.64 -0.20 -8.14
CA GLN A 121 -3.84 0.80 -7.42
C GLN A 121 -3.83 0.54 -5.91
N LEU A 122 -4.94 0.00 -5.39
CA LEU A 122 -5.12 -0.44 -4.02
C LEU A 122 -5.92 -1.75 -4.03
N LYS A 123 -5.45 -2.75 -3.29
CA LYS A 123 -6.16 -4.00 -3.06
C LYS A 123 -6.37 -4.20 -1.56
N CYS A 124 -7.60 -4.47 -1.15
CA CYS A 124 -7.94 -4.77 0.23
C CYS A 124 -8.99 -5.90 0.30
N LYS A 125 -8.73 -6.92 1.10
CA LYS A 125 -9.63 -8.05 1.34
C LYS A 125 -9.79 -8.30 2.82
N GLY A 126 -10.95 -8.80 3.20
CA GLY A 126 -11.21 -9.06 4.60
C GLY A 126 -12.67 -9.37 4.92
N ILE A 127 -13.00 -9.20 6.18
CA ILE A 127 -14.33 -9.38 6.74
C ILE A 127 -14.63 -8.17 7.63
N LEU A 128 -15.76 -7.52 7.40
CA LEU A 128 -16.35 -6.59 8.38
C LEU A 128 -17.41 -7.31 9.19
N GLN A 129 -17.28 -7.32 10.50
CA GLN A 129 -18.33 -7.77 11.41
C GLN A 129 -19.18 -6.57 11.78
N LEU A 130 -20.42 -6.53 11.28
CA LEU A 130 -21.35 -5.43 11.50
C LEU A 130 -22.57 -5.94 12.26
N ALA A 131 -22.81 -5.39 13.46
CA ALA A 131 -23.88 -5.84 14.34
C ALA A 131 -23.91 -7.38 14.53
N GLY A 132 -22.74 -7.98 14.78
CA GLY A 132 -22.58 -9.41 15.01
C GLY A 132 -22.63 -10.32 13.77
N LYS A 133 -22.80 -9.76 12.56
CA LYS A 133 -22.80 -10.53 11.30
C LYS A 133 -21.54 -10.28 10.48
N HIS A 134 -20.99 -11.34 9.91
CA HIS A 134 -19.79 -11.25 9.07
C HIS A 134 -20.15 -10.87 7.63
N HIS A 135 -19.42 -9.89 7.09
CA HIS A 135 -19.53 -9.40 5.72
C HIS A 135 -18.15 -9.48 5.05
N PRO A 136 -17.84 -10.60 4.37
CA PRO A 136 -16.62 -10.72 3.57
C PRO A 136 -16.61 -9.71 2.42
N PHE A 137 -15.43 -9.17 2.11
CA PHE A 137 -15.26 -8.18 1.05
C PHE A 137 -13.96 -8.36 0.27
N GLU A 138 -13.95 -7.86 -0.96
CA GLU A 138 -12.81 -7.87 -1.87
C GLU A 138 -12.82 -6.62 -2.76
N TYR A 139 -11.92 -5.68 -2.47
CA TYR A 139 -11.84 -4.40 -3.13
C TYR A 139 -10.51 -4.27 -3.87
N HIS A 140 -10.57 -4.38 -5.18
CA HIS A 140 -9.47 -4.13 -6.10
C HIS A 140 -9.78 -2.80 -6.79
N LEU A 141 -9.22 -1.72 -6.28
CA LEU A 141 -9.50 -0.36 -6.70
C LEU A 141 -8.45 0.08 -7.71
N GLY A 142 -8.89 0.22 -8.96
CA GLY A 142 -8.05 0.64 -10.07
C GLY A 142 -8.80 1.60 -10.98
N GLY A 143 -8.09 2.06 -12.02
CA GLY A 143 -8.57 3.07 -12.96
C GLY A 143 -7.53 4.15 -13.19
N TYR A 144 -7.17 4.37 -14.44
CA TYR A 144 -6.19 5.40 -14.82
C TYR A 144 -6.77 6.47 -15.74
N ARG A 145 -8.02 6.29 -16.18
CA ARG A 145 -8.72 7.20 -17.10
C ARG A 145 -9.66 8.13 -16.35
N SER A 146 -9.75 9.37 -16.83
CA SER A 146 -10.83 10.28 -16.44
C SER A 146 -12.20 9.68 -16.77
N PRO A 147 -13.24 9.91 -15.94
CA PRO A 147 -13.28 10.74 -14.73
C PRO A 147 -12.96 9.99 -13.42
N HIS A 148 -12.54 8.73 -13.48
CA HIS A 148 -12.45 7.85 -12.31
C HIS A 148 -11.03 7.29 -12.10
N ALA A 149 -10.02 8.12 -12.31
CA ALA A 149 -8.64 7.74 -12.05
C ALA A 149 -8.39 7.57 -10.54
N THR A 150 -7.83 6.44 -10.13
CA THR A 150 -7.41 6.15 -8.75
C THR A 150 -5.94 6.49 -8.60
N SER A 151 -5.62 7.78 -8.76
CA SER A 151 -4.27 8.34 -8.53
C SER A 151 -4.42 9.72 -7.92
N VAL A 152 -3.74 9.96 -6.80
CA VAL A 152 -3.82 11.23 -6.05
C VAL A 152 -2.42 11.68 -5.68
N GLN A 153 -2.08 12.91 -6.05
CA GLN A 153 -0.87 13.56 -5.58
C GLN A 153 -1.16 14.27 -4.26
N LYS A 154 -0.37 13.98 -3.21
CA LYS A 154 -0.60 14.46 -1.85
C LYS A 154 0.69 15.05 -1.27
N ARG A 155 0.57 16.25 -0.72
CA ARG A 155 1.62 16.84 0.14
C ARG A 155 1.37 16.36 1.57
N ILE A 156 2.41 15.83 2.19
CA ILE A 156 2.37 15.28 3.55
C ILE A 156 3.45 15.98 4.36
N HIS A 157 3.11 16.43 5.56
CA HIS A 157 4.12 16.88 6.51
C HIS A 157 4.72 15.65 7.17
N TRP A 158 5.99 15.40 6.92
CA TRP A 158 6.68 14.25 7.47
C TRP A 158 8.01 14.69 8.05
N LYS A 159 8.27 14.24 9.27
CA LYS A 159 9.51 14.51 9.99
C LYS A 159 10.46 13.34 9.83
N GLU A 160 11.69 13.63 9.45
CA GLU A 160 12.72 12.61 9.29
C GLU A 160 12.87 11.75 10.56
N GLY A 161 12.98 10.43 10.37
CA GLY A 161 13.04 9.44 11.44
C GLY A 161 11.68 8.99 12.00
N GLN A 162 10.57 9.59 11.59
CA GLN A 162 9.22 9.07 11.87
C GLN A 162 8.75 8.12 10.77
N PRO A 163 7.84 7.17 11.05
CA PRO A 163 7.21 6.39 9.99
C PRO A 163 6.25 7.26 9.16
N LEU A 164 6.12 6.95 7.87
CA LEU A 164 5.00 7.42 7.05
C LEU A 164 3.73 6.72 7.54
N SER A 165 2.88 7.47 8.23
CA SER A 165 1.72 6.91 8.92
C SER A 165 0.47 6.96 8.04
N ILE A 166 -0.26 5.84 7.98
CA ILE A 166 -1.47 5.70 7.16
C ILE A 166 -2.61 5.20 8.03
N GLN A 167 -3.60 6.07 8.25
CA GLN A 167 -4.80 5.82 9.04
C GLN A 167 -5.93 5.26 8.18
N LEU A 168 -6.44 4.07 8.51
CA LEU A 168 -7.41 3.34 7.67
C LEU A 168 -8.89 3.58 8.02
N GLU A 169 -9.19 4.33 9.07
CA GLU A 169 -10.52 4.52 9.63
C GLU A 169 -11.51 5.06 8.59
N ARG A 170 -11.10 6.11 7.85
CA ARG A 170 -11.95 6.71 6.82
C ARG A 170 -12.21 5.74 5.67
N PHE A 171 -11.20 4.97 5.27
CA PHE A 171 -11.37 3.96 4.23
C PHE A 171 -12.34 2.86 4.67
N LEU A 172 -12.09 2.27 5.84
CA LEU A 172 -12.83 1.12 6.37
C LEU A 172 -14.28 1.46 6.69
N SER A 173 -14.54 2.61 7.31
CA SER A 173 -15.89 3.09 7.65
C SER A 173 -16.77 3.38 6.42
N ASN A 174 -16.17 3.56 5.25
CA ASN A 174 -16.87 3.87 4.01
C ASN A 174 -17.02 2.65 3.08
N LEU A 175 -16.57 1.45 3.49
CA LEU A 175 -16.71 0.26 2.67
C LEU A 175 -18.17 -0.17 2.54
N PRO A 176 -18.73 -0.27 1.33
CA PRO A 176 -20.14 -0.61 1.12
C PRO A 176 -20.38 -2.13 1.19
N VAL A 177 -19.85 -2.82 2.21
CA VAL A 177 -19.82 -4.30 2.26
C VAL A 177 -21.19 -4.97 2.23
N ARG A 178 -22.25 -4.25 2.60
CA ARG A 178 -23.63 -4.76 2.58
C ARG A 178 -24.26 -4.72 1.18
N THR A 179 -23.93 -3.71 0.38
CA THR A 179 -24.55 -3.46 -0.94
C THR A 179 -23.62 -3.86 -2.08
N GLN A 180 -22.32 -3.66 -1.91
CA GLN A 180 -21.29 -3.95 -2.90
C GLN A 180 -20.04 -4.52 -2.20
N PRO A 181 -20.05 -5.81 -1.82
CA PRO A 181 -18.92 -6.47 -1.14
C PRO A 181 -17.70 -6.66 -2.04
N LYS A 182 -17.87 -6.56 -3.36
CA LYS A 182 -16.78 -6.72 -4.34
C LYS A 182 -16.71 -5.56 -5.31
N ILE A 183 -15.50 -5.06 -5.55
CA ILE A 183 -15.18 -4.13 -6.63
C ILE A 183 -13.92 -4.66 -7.31
N MET A 184 -14.03 -5.00 -8.60
CA MET A 184 -12.96 -5.63 -9.38
C MET A 184 -12.75 -4.93 -10.73
N LEU A 185 -13.29 -3.72 -10.87
CA LEU A 185 -13.25 -2.90 -12.08
C LEU A 185 -13.20 -1.41 -11.70
N PRO A 186 -12.67 -0.54 -12.56
CA PRO A 186 -12.73 0.90 -12.38
C PRO A 186 -14.16 1.43 -12.36
N GLY A 187 -14.36 2.57 -11.69
CA GLY A 187 -15.64 3.27 -11.66
C GLY A 187 -15.73 4.29 -10.55
N ALA A 188 -16.86 5.00 -10.48
CA ALA A 188 -17.09 6.06 -9.50
C ALA A 188 -16.86 5.60 -8.04
N LEU A 189 -17.35 4.42 -7.69
CA LEU A 189 -17.17 3.88 -6.34
C LEU A 189 -15.72 3.48 -6.04
N ALA A 190 -15.02 2.85 -7.00
CA ALA A 190 -13.61 2.52 -6.85
C ALA A 190 -12.77 3.80 -6.61
N HIS A 191 -13.06 4.84 -7.39
CA HIS A 191 -12.45 6.16 -7.23
C HIS A 191 -12.75 6.78 -5.86
N GLN A 192 -14.01 6.77 -5.42
CA GLN A 192 -14.41 7.33 -4.13
C GLN A 192 -13.73 6.61 -2.95
N LEU A 193 -13.72 5.28 -2.94
CA LEU A 193 -13.06 4.50 -1.89
C LEU A 193 -11.54 4.73 -1.90
N PHE A 194 -10.93 4.81 -3.08
CA PHE A 194 -9.51 5.14 -3.19
C PHE A 194 -9.20 6.52 -2.60
N LYS A 195 -10.05 7.52 -2.88
CA LYS A 195 -9.92 8.85 -2.24
C LYS A 195 -9.99 8.76 -0.72
N ASN A 196 -10.97 8.03 -0.18
CA ASN A 196 -11.09 7.82 1.28
C ASN A 196 -9.84 7.18 1.90
N PHE A 197 -9.18 6.27 1.18
CA PHE A 197 -7.87 5.74 1.57
C PHE A 197 -6.78 6.81 1.55
N THR A 198 -6.71 7.63 0.49
CA THR A 198 -5.65 8.64 0.37
C THR A 198 -5.70 9.72 1.45
N GLU A 199 -6.88 9.96 2.05
CA GLU A 199 -7.02 10.87 3.19
C GLU A 199 -6.27 10.39 4.44
N GLY A 200 -6.04 9.08 4.57
CA GLY A 200 -5.37 8.48 5.72
C GLY A 200 -3.87 8.78 5.86
N PHE A 201 -3.23 9.26 4.78
CA PHE A 201 -1.82 9.62 4.79
C PHE A 201 -1.59 10.89 5.59
N GLN A 202 -0.79 10.81 6.65
CA GLN A 202 -0.43 11.89 7.57
C GLN A 202 1.07 12.11 7.67
#